data_AF-A0A7S2Q5J1-F1
#
_entry.id   AF-A0A7S2Q5J1-F1
#
_cell.length_a   1.000
_cell.length_b   1.000
_cell.length_c   1.000
_cell.angle_alpha   90.00
_cell.angle_beta   90.00
_cell.angle_gamma   90.00
#
_symmetry.space_group_name_H-M   'P 1'
#
loop_
_entity.id
_entity.type
_entity.pdbx_description
1 polymer ?
#
loop_
_entity_poly.entity_id
_entity_poly.type
_entity_poly.pdbx_seq_one_letter_code
_entity_poly.pdbx_strand_id
1 'polypeptide(L)'
;VGAKELRAACEACPWLVVQDSEGADWAALIAGQPESFVDVYSPEDVYPEALWAEAAAYFQSLQGDSMVLPGGRYMCAQVLAQRNLPFLAGRSLGQVSHIVQLAISQKKLLGYTNGTVVPYAHSQSRLKDQDAQRQHAGAMRGKSVVATWAAMRGLLERLFQVVGADSQPIPLSNLKRLFRVKFHVELSETALGHAKLSELMQDPR
;
A
#
# COMPACT_ATOMS: atom_id res chain seq x y z
N VAL A 1 -28.86 -1.35 -7.35
CA VAL A 1 -29.11 -1.70 -5.95
C VAL A 1 -28.50 -0.63 -5.10
N GLY A 2 -29.31 0.24 -4.51
CA GLY A 2 -28.88 1.26 -3.56
C GLY A 2 -28.57 0.64 -2.19
N ALA A 3 -27.78 1.34 -1.38
CA ALA A 3 -27.32 0.86 -0.07
C ALA A 3 -28.49 0.45 0.87
N LYS A 4 -29.63 1.15 0.79
CA LYS A 4 -30.85 0.85 1.58
C LYS A 4 -31.53 -0.46 1.15
N GLU A 5 -31.60 -0.70 -0.16
CA GLU A 5 -32.20 -1.93 -0.71
C GLU A 5 -31.34 -3.15 -0.37
N LEU A 6 -30.01 -2.98 -0.40
CA LEU A 6 -29.08 -4.03 0.00
C LEU A 6 -29.19 -4.34 1.50
N ARG A 7 -29.29 -3.32 2.36
CA ARG A 7 -29.50 -3.51 3.81
C ARG A 7 -30.77 -4.27 4.09
N ALA A 8 -31.90 -3.87 3.50
CA ALA A 8 -33.18 -4.56 3.67
C ALA A 8 -33.13 -6.03 3.20
N ALA A 9 -32.43 -6.31 2.09
CA ALA A 9 -32.22 -7.67 1.62
C ALA A 9 -31.36 -8.51 2.59
N CYS A 10 -30.34 -7.91 3.20
CA CYS A 10 -29.53 -8.56 4.23
C CYS A 10 -30.32 -8.81 5.53
N GLU A 11 -31.14 -7.84 5.97
CA GLU A 11 -32.00 -7.97 7.15
C GLU A 11 -33.09 -9.04 6.96
N ALA A 12 -33.57 -9.23 5.73
CA ALA A 12 -34.53 -10.29 5.38
C ALA A 12 -33.89 -11.69 5.27
N CYS A 13 -32.56 -11.81 5.28
CA CYS A 13 -31.85 -13.08 5.13
C CYS A 13 -31.61 -13.73 6.49
N PRO A 14 -32.17 -14.93 6.78
CA PRO A 14 -32.01 -15.59 8.08
C PRO A 14 -30.58 -15.99 8.42
N TRP A 15 -29.69 -16.05 7.41
CA TRP A 15 -28.28 -16.41 7.59
C TRP A 15 -27.38 -15.20 7.81
N LEU A 16 -27.93 -13.99 7.78
CA LEU A 16 -27.17 -12.77 7.96
C LEU A 16 -27.64 -12.02 9.21
N VAL A 17 -26.67 -11.44 9.91
CA VAL A 17 -26.90 -10.50 11.01
C VAL A 17 -26.37 -9.15 10.56
N VAL A 18 -27.26 -8.17 10.43
CA VAL A 18 -26.89 -6.79 10.09
C VAL A 18 -26.60 -6.04 11.37
N GLN A 19 -25.43 -5.41 11.44
CA GLN A 19 -25.00 -4.58 12.56
C GLN A 19 -24.40 -3.27 12.05
N ASP A 20 -24.59 -2.19 12.79
CA ASP A 20 -23.90 -0.94 12.51
C ASP A 20 -22.41 -1.10 12.89
N SER A 21 -21.50 -0.51 12.12
CA SER A 21 -20.06 -0.72 12.24
C SER A 21 -19.33 0.62 12.38
N GLU A 22 -18.33 0.69 13.26
CA GLU A 22 -17.51 1.89 13.39
C GLU A 22 -16.72 2.15 12.09
N GLY A 23 -16.90 3.32 11.49
CA GLY A 23 -16.20 3.71 10.25
C GLY A 23 -16.84 3.25 8.94
N ALA A 24 -17.99 2.56 8.99
CA ALA A 24 -18.82 2.22 7.83
C ALA A 24 -20.31 2.47 8.12
N ASP A 25 -21.17 2.38 7.11
CA ASP A 25 -22.61 2.54 7.31
C ASP A 25 -23.23 1.35 8.06
N TRP A 26 -22.81 0.12 7.75
CA TRP A 26 -23.24 -1.14 8.38
C TRP A 26 -22.41 -2.32 7.83
N ALA A 27 -22.48 -3.47 8.52
CA ALA A 27 -21.91 -4.75 8.08
C ALA A 27 -22.97 -5.86 8.16
N ALA A 28 -22.92 -6.83 7.25
CA ALA A 28 -23.68 -8.08 7.33
C ALA A 28 -22.73 -9.24 7.64
N LEU A 29 -22.93 -9.87 8.80
CA LEU A 29 -22.18 -11.03 9.25
C LEU A 29 -22.96 -12.31 9.00
N ILE A 30 -22.28 -13.44 8.87
CA ILE A 30 -22.94 -14.75 8.78
C ILE A 30 -23.37 -15.17 10.20
N ALA A 31 -24.65 -15.46 10.37
CA ALA A 31 -25.23 -15.85 11.64
C ALA A 31 -24.53 -17.11 12.20
N GLY A 32 -24.10 -17.04 13.46
CA GLY A 32 -23.46 -18.16 14.17
C GLY A 32 -22.02 -18.47 13.76
N GLN A 33 -21.40 -17.67 12.88
CA GLN A 33 -19.98 -17.79 12.56
C GLN A 33 -19.17 -16.76 13.34
N PRO A 34 -18.04 -17.16 13.96
CA PRO A 34 -17.14 -16.21 14.59
C PRO A 34 -16.56 -15.28 13.54
N GLU A 35 -16.40 -14.01 13.92
CA GLU A 35 -15.70 -13.03 13.08
C GLU A 35 -14.27 -13.51 12.83
N SER A 36 -13.95 -13.77 11.57
CA SER A 36 -12.61 -14.16 11.11
C SER A 36 -12.02 -13.13 10.16
N PHE A 37 -12.55 -11.90 10.20
CA PHE A 37 -12.10 -10.83 9.35
C PHE A 37 -10.69 -10.40 9.75
N VAL A 38 -9.83 -10.28 8.74
CA VAL A 38 -8.49 -9.75 8.91
C VAL A 38 -8.46 -8.43 8.17
N ASP A 39 -8.27 -7.34 8.91
CA ASP A 39 -7.99 -6.06 8.29
C ASP A 39 -6.61 -6.12 7.63
N VAL A 40 -6.61 -6.24 6.29
CA VAL A 40 -5.39 -6.30 5.49
C VAL A 40 -4.59 -5.00 5.57
N TYR A 41 -5.21 -3.88 5.92
CA TYR A 41 -4.54 -2.58 6.02
C TYR A 41 -4.01 -2.26 7.42
N SER A 42 -4.31 -3.11 8.41
CA SER A 42 -3.78 -2.94 9.75
C SER A 42 -2.24 -2.86 9.70
N PRO A 43 -1.63 -1.89 10.39
CA PRO A 43 -0.18 -1.85 10.52
C PRO A 43 0.33 -2.81 11.61
N GLU A 44 -0.55 -3.46 12.36
CA GLU A 44 -0.18 -4.30 13.50
C GLU A 44 0.43 -5.63 13.03
N ASP A 45 1.68 -5.87 13.40
CA ASP A 45 2.35 -7.14 13.13
C ASP A 45 2.13 -8.14 14.27
N VAL A 46 1.12 -8.99 14.10
CA VAL A 46 0.77 -10.07 15.03
C VAL A 46 1.48 -11.39 14.73
N TYR A 47 2.43 -11.41 13.78
CA TYR A 47 3.09 -12.63 13.32
C TYR A 47 4.45 -12.84 14.00
N PRO A 48 4.83 -14.10 14.29
CA PRO A 48 6.09 -14.39 14.99
C PRO A 48 7.31 -14.04 14.13
N GLU A 49 8.41 -13.65 14.76
CA GLU A 49 9.67 -13.33 14.06
C GLU A 49 10.20 -14.49 13.21
N ALA A 50 10.01 -15.74 13.66
CA ALA A 50 10.40 -16.94 12.91
C ALA A 50 9.76 -16.98 11.52
N LEU A 51 8.47 -16.61 11.41
CA LEU A 51 7.76 -16.52 10.13
C LEU A 51 8.47 -15.54 9.19
N TRP A 52 8.89 -14.39 9.70
CA TRP A 52 9.56 -13.38 8.90
C TRP A 52 10.97 -13.80 8.47
N ALA A 53 11.70 -14.50 9.33
CA ALA A 53 13.01 -15.07 8.99
C ALA A 53 12.89 -16.12 7.86
N GLU A 54 11.93 -17.04 7.98
CA GLU A 54 11.66 -18.05 6.95
C GLU A 54 11.17 -17.42 5.64
N ALA A 55 10.26 -16.43 5.72
CA ALA A 55 9.79 -15.69 4.57
C ALA A 55 10.93 -14.94 3.86
N ALA A 56 11.84 -14.32 4.61
CA ALA A 56 13.00 -13.63 4.06
C ALA A 56 13.93 -14.60 3.31
N ALA A 57 14.27 -15.72 3.92
CA ALA A 57 15.08 -16.77 3.29
C ALA A 57 14.40 -17.30 2.02
N TYR A 58 13.08 -17.53 2.08
CA TYR A 58 12.29 -17.98 0.95
C TYR A 58 12.32 -16.98 -0.21
N PHE A 59 12.00 -15.70 0.03
CA PHE A 59 11.96 -14.69 -1.04
C PHE A 59 13.34 -14.40 -1.63
N GLN A 60 14.42 -14.51 -0.83
CA GLN A 60 15.79 -14.42 -1.33
C GLN A 60 16.19 -15.60 -2.22
N SER A 61 15.58 -16.78 -2.01
CA SER A 61 15.86 -17.98 -2.80
C SER A 61 15.17 -17.99 -4.17
N LEU A 62 14.16 -17.14 -4.39
CA LEU A 62 13.38 -17.12 -5.63
C LEU A 62 14.23 -16.66 -6.83
N GLN A 63 14.07 -17.35 -7.97
CA GLN A 63 14.75 -17.04 -9.23
C GLN A 63 13.82 -17.20 -10.44
N GLY A 64 14.16 -16.52 -11.55
CA GLY A 64 13.37 -16.55 -12.79
C GLY A 64 11.89 -16.23 -12.58
N ASP A 65 11.02 -17.00 -13.22
CA ASP A 65 9.56 -16.79 -13.19
C ASP A 65 8.95 -16.96 -11.80
N SER A 66 9.61 -17.71 -10.90
CA SER A 66 9.11 -17.91 -9.53
C SER A 66 9.14 -16.64 -8.67
N MET A 67 9.95 -15.64 -9.07
CA MET A 67 10.02 -14.32 -8.44
C MET A 67 8.81 -13.45 -8.72
N VAL A 68 8.12 -13.68 -9.83
CA VAL A 68 7.01 -12.82 -10.27
C VAL A 68 5.73 -13.30 -9.62
N LEU A 69 5.22 -12.48 -8.69
CA LEU A 69 3.95 -12.67 -8.02
C LEU A 69 2.91 -11.69 -8.58
N PRO A 70 1.62 -12.05 -8.58
CA PRO A 70 0.56 -11.13 -9.01
C PRO A 70 0.59 -9.80 -8.23
N GLY A 71 0.25 -8.70 -8.92
CA GLY A 71 0.24 -7.35 -8.32
C GLY A 71 -0.81 -7.14 -7.22
N GLY A 72 -1.91 -7.90 -7.25
CA GLY A 72 -2.95 -7.79 -6.23
C GLY A 72 -2.55 -8.52 -4.95
N ARG A 73 -2.70 -7.88 -3.78
CA ARG A 73 -2.40 -8.48 -2.45
C ARG A 73 -3.07 -9.84 -2.29
N TYR A 74 -4.37 -9.90 -2.63
CA TYR A 74 -5.17 -11.12 -2.58
C TYR A 74 -4.67 -12.20 -3.55
N MET A 75 -4.40 -11.83 -4.80
CA MET A 75 -3.87 -12.78 -5.80
C MET A 75 -2.47 -13.28 -5.43
N CYS A 76 -1.61 -12.40 -4.91
CA CYS A 76 -0.31 -12.77 -4.37
C CYS A 76 -0.46 -13.75 -3.22
N ALA A 77 -1.39 -13.50 -2.30
CA ALA A 77 -1.69 -14.41 -1.19
C ALA A 77 -2.18 -15.77 -1.67
N GLN A 78 -3.03 -15.82 -2.69
CA GLN A 78 -3.49 -17.09 -3.29
C GLN A 78 -2.31 -17.89 -3.86
N VAL A 79 -1.42 -17.25 -4.61
CA VAL A 79 -0.23 -17.91 -5.15
C VAL A 79 0.68 -18.42 -4.03
N LEU A 80 0.94 -17.61 -2.99
CA LEU A 80 1.79 -18.04 -1.87
C LEU A 80 1.16 -19.19 -1.07
N ALA A 81 -0.16 -19.17 -0.87
CA ALA A 81 -0.87 -20.27 -0.22
C ALA A 81 -0.77 -21.57 -1.04
N GLN A 82 -0.88 -21.49 -2.37
CA GLN A 82 -0.72 -22.66 -3.27
C GLN A 82 0.68 -23.24 -3.28
N ARG A 83 1.71 -22.47 -2.88
CA ARG A 83 3.08 -22.96 -2.76
C ARG A 83 3.33 -23.81 -1.51
N ASN A 84 2.33 -23.99 -0.65
CA ASN A 84 2.37 -24.85 0.55
C ASN A 84 3.59 -24.58 1.44
N LEU A 85 3.87 -23.29 1.69
CA LEU A 85 5.05 -22.87 2.44
C LEU A 85 4.89 -23.19 3.93
N PRO A 86 5.87 -23.84 4.60
CA PRO A 86 5.76 -24.22 6.01
C PRO A 86 5.44 -23.06 6.95
N PHE A 87 6.07 -21.89 6.75
CA PHE A 87 5.82 -20.70 7.56
C PHE A 87 4.41 -20.10 7.40
N LEU A 88 3.65 -20.52 6.39
CA LEU A 88 2.24 -20.13 6.19
C LEU A 88 1.26 -21.23 6.64
N ALA A 89 1.75 -22.34 7.19
CA ALA A 89 0.90 -23.44 7.62
C ALA A 89 -0.11 -22.97 8.69
N GLY A 90 -1.36 -23.38 8.53
CA GLY A 90 -2.45 -23.01 9.44
C GLY A 90 -2.93 -21.57 9.32
N ARG A 91 -2.44 -20.79 8.35
CA ARG A 91 -2.90 -19.40 8.12
C ARG A 91 -4.07 -19.35 7.16
N SER A 92 -5.06 -18.52 7.50
CA SER A 92 -6.17 -18.21 6.59
C SER A 92 -5.69 -17.36 5.42
N LEU A 93 -6.41 -17.38 4.29
CA LEU A 93 -6.06 -16.55 3.14
C LEU A 93 -6.04 -15.05 3.46
N GLY A 94 -6.92 -14.60 4.38
CA GLY A 94 -6.92 -13.23 4.90
C GLY A 94 -5.63 -12.90 5.64
N GLN A 95 -5.15 -13.82 6.50
CA GLN A 95 -3.86 -13.68 7.18
C GLN A 95 -2.69 -13.67 6.18
N VAL A 96 -2.70 -14.53 5.16
CA VAL A 96 -1.65 -14.50 4.12
C VAL A 96 -1.67 -13.18 3.35
N SER A 97 -2.85 -12.63 3.04
CA SER A 97 -2.98 -11.32 2.40
C SER A 97 -2.43 -10.19 3.27
N HIS A 98 -2.68 -10.24 4.58
CA HIS A 98 -2.12 -9.29 5.53
C HIS A 98 -0.59 -9.43 5.67
N ILE A 99 -0.07 -10.66 5.70
CA ILE A 99 1.38 -10.94 5.65
C ILE A 99 2.00 -10.32 4.39
N VAL A 100 1.37 -10.49 3.22
CA VAL A 100 1.84 -9.86 1.96
C VAL A 100 1.85 -8.34 2.09
N GLN A 101 0.82 -7.74 2.69
CA GLN A 101 0.79 -6.30 2.92
C GLN A 101 1.97 -5.85 3.78
N LEU A 102 2.18 -6.47 4.95
CA LEU A 102 3.28 -6.14 5.86
C LEU A 102 4.66 -6.40 5.22
N ALA A 103 4.79 -7.48 4.44
CA ALA A 103 6.00 -7.82 3.68
C ALA A 103 6.40 -6.70 2.69
N ILE A 104 5.40 -6.05 2.09
CA ILE A 104 5.57 -4.93 1.16
C ILE A 104 5.80 -3.61 1.91
N SER A 105 4.99 -3.31 2.92
CA SER A 105 4.92 -1.97 3.52
C SER A 105 5.96 -1.73 4.61
N GLN A 106 6.26 -2.74 5.44
CA GLN A 106 7.08 -2.59 6.64
C GLN A 106 8.34 -3.46 6.63
N LYS A 107 8.23 -4.74 6.26
CA LYS A 107 9.35 -5.71 6.36
C LYS A 107 10.35 -5.61 5.21
N LYS A 108 10.01 -4.90 4.13
CA LYS A 108 10.84 -4.76 2.92
C LYS A 108 11.33 -6.12 2.40
N LEU A 109 10.45 -7.12 2.41
CA LEU A 109 10.71 -8.44 1.85
C LEU A 109 10.19 -8.55 0.41
N LEU A 110 9.10 -7.83 0.13
CA LEU A 110 8.46 -7.75 -1.18
C LEU A 110 8.38 -6.28 -1.62
N GLY A 111 8.23 -6.07 -2.92
CA GLY A 111 7.97 -4.76 -3.49
C GLY A 111 7.39 -4.88 -4.90
N TYR A 112 7.13 -3.74 -5.53
CA TYR A 112 6.53 -3.71 -6.86
C TYR A 112 7.56 -3.44 -7.95
N THR A 113 7.44 -4.15 -9.06
CA THR A 113 8.09 -3.85 -10.34
C THR A 113 7.08 -4.06 -11.46
N ASN A 114 6.84 -3.02 -12.28
CA ASN A 114 5.92 -3.06 -13.43
C ASN A 114 4.53 -3.66 -13.13
N GLY A 115 3.95 -3.33 -11.96
CA GLY A 115 2.63 -3.81 -11.55
C GLY A 115 2.58 -5.24 -11.01
N THR A 116 3.72 -5.93 -10.94
CA THR A 116 3.88 -7.25 -10.29
C THR A 116 4.58 -7.12 -8.94
N VAL A 117 4.33 -8.07 -8.05
CA VAL A 117 5.03 -8.19 -6.77
C VAL A 117 6.29 -9.05 -6.98
N VAL A 118 7.42 -8.61 -6.46
CA VAL A 118 8.72 -9.29 -6.56
C VAL A 118 9.47 -9.21 -5.22
N PRO A 119 10.47 -10.08 -4.96
CA PRO A 119 11.37 -9.90 -3.84
C PRO A 119 11.95 -8.48 -3.82
N TYR A 120 12.08 -7.90 -2.63
CA TYR A 120 12.44 -6.49 -2.47
C TYR A 120 13.74 -6.12 -3.18
N ALA A 121 14.73 -7.03 -3.22
CA ALA A 121 15.99 -6.86 -3.92
C ALA A 121 15.84 -6.51 -5.42
N HIS A 122 14.73 -6.89 -6.04
CA HIS A 122 14.40 -6.67 -7.46
C HIS A 122 13.28 -5.63 -7.66
N SER A 123 12.83 -4.98 -6.59
CA SER A 123 11.72 -4.02 -6.63
C SER A 123 12.17 -2.62 -7.06
N GLN A 124 11.27 -1.86 -7.71
CA GLN A 124 11.48 -0.43 -7.95
C GLN A 124 11.55 0.35 -6.63
N SER A 125 10.84 -0.11 -5.59
CA SER A 125 10.90 0.49 -4.25
C SER A 125 12.31 0.47 -3.66
N ARG A 126 13.10 -0.57 -3.93
CA ARG A 126 14.52 -0.63 -3.50
C ARG A 126 15.38 0.41 -4.21
N LEU A 127 15.18 0.62 -5.51
CA LEU A 127 15.87 1.69 -6.25
C LEU A 127 15.54 3.06 -5.64
N LYS A 128 14.25 3.29 -5.35
CA LYS A 128 13.77 4.51 -4.70
C LYS A 128 14.35 4.73 -3.31
N ASP A 129 14.42 3.69 -2.47
CA ASP A 129 15.04 3.74 -1.15
C ASP A 129 16.54 4.03 -1.23
N GLN A 130 17.26 3.37 -2.15
CA GLN A 130 18.68 3.60 -2.35
C GLN A 130 18.97 5.02 -2.84
N ASP A 131 18.15 5.54 -3.75
CA ASP A 131 18.26 6.92 -4.24
C ASP A 131 17.92 7.93 -3.12
N ALA A 132 16.87 7.68 -2.34
CA ALA A 132 16.49 8.53 -1.20
C ALA A 132 17.58 8.57 -0.11
N GLN A 133 18.19 7.42 0.21
CA GLN A 133 19.33 7.35 1.13
C GLN A 133 20.56 8.09 0.59
N ARG A 134 20.84 7.96 -0.71
CA ARG A 134 21.95 8.67 -1.37
C ARG A 134 21.75 10.19 -1.41
N GLN A 135 20.52 10.67 -1.61
CA GLN A 135 20.22 12.11 -1.57
C GLN A 135 20.28 12.68 -0.14
N HIS A 136 19.96 11.89 0.89
CA HIS A 136 20.21 12.26 2.29
C HIS A 136 21.72 12.37 2.61
N ALA A 137 22.56 11.56 1.97
CA ALA A 137 24.00 11.51 2.21
C ALA A 137 24.85 12.37 1.25
N GLY A 138 24.27 12.91 0.17
CA GLY A 138 25.00 13.65 -0.85
C GLY A 138 24.10 14.53 -1.71
N ALA A 139 24.40 15.82 -1.73
CA ALA A 139 23.67 16.82 -2.51
C ALA A 139 23.74 16.54 -4.03
N MET A 140 22.55 16.37 -4.63
CA MET A 140 22.13 16.69 -6.00
C MET A 140 23.00 16.22 -7.18
N ARG A 141 22.42 15.36 -8.02
CA ARG A 141 22.76 15.30 -9.45
C ARG A 141 21.60 14.79 -10.32
N GLY A 142 21.01 15.68 -11.13
CA GLY A 142 20.07 15.29 -12.20
C GLY A 142 19.26 16.45 -12.80
N LYS A 143 19.31 16.59 -14.13
CA LYS A 143 18.90 17.74 -14.99
C LYS A 143 17.38 18.03 -15.13
N SER A 144 16.54 17.65 -14.16
CA SER A 144 15.12 18.08 -14.14
C SER A 144 14.95 19.07 -12.99
N VAL A 145 14.06 20.08 -13.13
CA VAL A 145 13.66 20.92 -11.99
C VAL A 145 12.81 20.06 -11.08
N VAL A 146 13.47 19.23 -10.28
CA VAL A 146 12.82 18.41 -9.27
C VAL A 146 12.43 19.33 -8.13
N ALA A 147 11.19 19.24 -7.67
CA ALA A 147 10.68 20.10 -6.61
C ALA A 147 11.60 20.01 -5.37
N THR A 148 12.20 21.13 -4.98
CA THR A 148 12.80 21.28 -3.64
C THR A 148 11.69 21.43 -2.62
N TRP A 149 11.97 21.22 -1.33
CA TRP A 149 10.98 21.43 -0.25
C TRP A 149 10.30 22.81 -0.31
N ALA A 150 11.09 23.86 -0.55
CA ALA A 150 10.57 25.22 -0.70
C ALA A 150 9.65 25.36 -1.93
N ALA A 151 10.01 24.74 -3.06
CA ALA A 151 9.18 24.73 -4.25
C ALA A 151 7.90 23.91 -4.04
N MET A 152 7.98 22.75 -3.37
CA MET A 152 6.83 21.89 -3.08
C MET A 152 5.76 22.64 -2.28
N ARG A 153 6.15 23.33 -1.19
CA ARG A 153 5.20 24.12 -0.37
C ARG A 153 4.53 25.22 -1.18
N GLY A 154 5.33 26.05 -1.87
CA GLY A 154 4.78 27.13 -2.69
C GLY A 154 3.87 26.63 -3.83
N LEU A 155 4.18 25.46 -4.40
CA LEU A 155 3.34 24.83 -5.42
C LEU A 155 2.06 24.22 -4.83
N LEU A 156 2.11 23.61 -3.65
CA LEU A 156 0.92 23.12 -2.93
C LEU A 156 0.00 24.29 -2.55
N GLU A 157 0.54 25.37 -1.99
CA GLU A 157 -0.23 26.58 -1.67
C GLU A 157 -0.94 27.12 -2.91
N ARG A 158 -0.22 27.28 -4.03
CA ARG A 158 -0.83 27.69 -5.31
C ARG A 158 -1.86 26.69 -5.81
N LEU A 159 -1.61 25.39 -5.64
CA LEU A 159 -2.54 24.35 -6.06
C LEU A 159 -3.84 24.43 -5.27
N PHE A 160 -3.77 24.63 -3.95
CA PHE A 160 -4.95 24.81 -3.09
C PHE A 160 -5.66 26.15 -3.36
N GLN A 161 -4.93 27.22 -3.64
CA GLN A 161 -5.52 28.51 -4.05
C GLN A 161 -6.28 28.41 -5.38
N VAL A 162 -5.73 27.68 -6.35
CA VAL A 162 -6.38 27.47 -7.68
C VAL A 162 -7.56 26.52 -7.58
N VAL A 163 -7.51 25.56 -6.66
CA VAL A 163 -8.58 24.58 -6.45
C VAL A 163 -9.70 25.18 -5.59
N GLY A 164 -9.43 26.20 -4.76
CA GLY A 164 -10.44 26.94 -4.01
C GLY A 164 -10.94 26.18 -2.76
N ALA A 165 -11.48 26.91 -1.79
CA ALA A 165 -11.86 26.37 -0.48
C ALA A 165 -13.05 25.38 -0.52
N ASP A 166 -13.87 25.42 -1.56
CA ASP A 166 -15.06 24.56 -1.73
C ASP A 166 -14.79 23.28 -2.56
N SER A 167 -13.53 22.98 -2.85
CA SER A 167 -13.18 21.86 -3.71
C SER A 167 -13.03 20.53 -2.98
N GLN A 168 -13.42 19.47 -3.69
CA GLN A 168 -13.24 18.09 -3.24
C GLN A 168 -11.77 17.78 -2.90
N PRO A 169 -11.55 16.91 -1.89
CA PRO A 169 -10.21 16.48 -1.52
C PRO A 169 -9.48 15.89 -2.73
N ILE A 170 -8.22 16.31 -2.91
CA ILE A 170 -7.40 15.87 -4.04
C ILE A 170 -6.79 14.51 -3.70
N PRO A 171 -7.06 13.44 -4.47
CA PRO A 171 -6.42 12.15 -4.24
C PRO A 171 -4.91 12.27 -4.39
N LEU A 172 -4.14 11.70 -3.46
CA LEU A 172 -2.67 11.70 -3.49
C LEU A 172 -2.11 11.15 -4.82
N SER A 173 -2.78 10.15 -5.41
CA SER A 173 -2.41 9.58 -6.72
C SER A 173 -2.41 10.60 -7.86
N ASN A 174 -3.18 11.69 -7.75
CA ASN A 174 -3.25 12.74 -8.76
C ASN A 174 -2.17 13.81 -8.60
N LEU A 175 -1.50 13.89 -7.44
CA LEU A 175 -0.65 15.03 -7.10
C LEU A 175 0.54 15.17 -8.05
N LYS A 176 1.22 14.07 -8.39
CA LYS A 176 2.32 14.08 -9.37
C LYS A 176 1.89 14.59 -10.74
N ARG A 177 0.71 14.15 -11.19
CA ARG A 177 0.14 14.57 -12.47
C ARG A 177 -0.18 16.06 -12.44
N LEU A 178 -0.75 16.55 -11.35
CA LEU A 178 -1.09 17.97 -11.21
C LEU A 178 0.16 18.86 -11.20
N PHE A 179 1.21 18.45 -10.51
CA PHE A 179 2.49 19.17 -10.51
C PHE A 179 3.09 19.27 -11.92
N ARG A 180 3.10 18.16 -12.66
CA ARG A 180 3.60 18.11 -14.03
C ARG A 180 2.77 18.97 -14.98
N VAL A 181 1.44 18.89 -14.90
CA VAL A 181 0.53 19.56 -15.86
C VAL A 181 0.40 21.05 -15.56
N LYS A 182 0.26 21.45 -14.29
CA LYS A 182 -0.02 22.84 -13.91
C LYS A 182 1.23 23.69 -13.73
N PHE A 183 2.33 23.08 -13.31
CA PHE A 183 3.53 23.80 -12.91
C PHE A 183 4.77 23.39 -13.70
N HIS A 184 4.67 22.40 -14.60
CA HIS A 184 5.80 21.85 -15.36
C HIS A 184 6.97 21.39 -14.47
N VAL A 185 6.67 20.99 -13.22
CA VAL A 185 7.63 20.51 -12.24
C VAL A 185 7.36 19.04 -11.95
N GLU A 186 8.42 18.24 -11.86
CA GLU A 186 8.30 16.85 -11.44
C GLU A 186 8.35 16.72 -9.92
N LEU A 187 7.25 16.25 -9.33
CA LEU A 187 7.22 15.85 -7.93
C LEU A 187 7.84 14.45 -7.79
N SER A 188 8.98 14.40 -7.11
CA SER A 188 9.71 13.18 -6.83
C SER A 188 9.92 13.08 -5.32
N GLU A 189 9.24 12.13 -4.69
CA GLU A 189 9.40 11.85 -3.26
C GLU A 189 10.82 11.42 -2.94
N THR A 190 11.43 10.65 -3.84
CA THR A 190 12.78 10.11 -3.68
C THR A 190 13.83 11.20 -3.70
N ALA A 191 13.64 12.25 -4.51
CA ALA A 191 14.50 13.43 -4.48
C ALA A 191 14.36 14.24 -3.18
N LEU A 192 13.22 14.10 -2.50
CA LEU A 192 12.94 14.71 -1.21
C LEU A 192 13.25 13.77 -0.03
N GLY A 193 13.78 12.58 -0.29
CA GLY A 193 14.22 11.62 0.72
C GLY A 193 13.15 10.61 1.17
N HIS A 194 12.02 10.50 0.48
CA HIS A 194 10.93 9.60 0.82
C HIS A 194 10.68 8.54 -0.26
N ALA A 195 10.28 7.34 0.16
CA ALA A 195 10.00 6.23 -0.76
C ALA A 195 8.58 6.29 -1.33
N LYS A 196 7.64 6.84 -0.54
CA LYS A 196 6.21 6.95 -0.88
C LYS A 196 5.70 8.38 -0.75
N LEU A 197 4.71 8.72 -1.56
CA LEU A 197 4.10 10.06 -1.55
C LEU A 197 3.31 10.34 -0.28
N SER A 198 2.67 9.31 0.27
CA SER A 198 1.99 9.42 1.56
C SER A 198 2.96 9.78 2.68
N GLU A 199 4.16 9.20 2.69
CA GLU A 199 5.20 9.50 3.68
C GLU A 199 5.73 10.92 3.51
N LEU A 200 5.96 11.37 2.26
CA LEU A 200 6.35 12.75 1.97
C LEU A 200 5.32 13.76 2.51
N MET A 201 4.02 13.47 2.34
CA MET A 201 2.94 14.37 2.77
C MET A 201 2.66 14.34 4.27
N GLN A 202 3.17 13.33 4.98
CA GLN A 202 3.11 13.23 6.44
C GLN A 202 4.38 13.77 7.13
N ASP A 203 5.39 14.17 6.35
CA ASP A 203 6.60 14.77 6.90
C ASP A 203 6.29 16.14 7.51
N PRO A 204 6.81 16.45 8.72
CA PRO A 204 6.49 17.69 9.42
C PRO A 204 7.14 18.96 8.81
N ARG A 205 8.05 18.84 7.83
CA ARG A 205 8.87 19.95 7.31
C ARG A 205 8.22 20.89 6.30
#